data_AF-C5DQH7-F1
#
_entry.id   AF-C5DQH7-F1
#
_cell.length_a   1.000
_cell.length_b   1.000
_cell.length_c   1.000
_cell.angle_alpha   90.00
_cell.angle_beta   90.00
_cell.angle_gamma   90.00
#
_symmetry.space_group_name_H-M   'P 1'
#
loop_
_entity.id
_entity.type
_entity.pdbx_description
1 polymer ?
#
loop_
_entity_poly.entity_id
_entity_poly.type
_entity_poly.pdbx_seq_one_letter_code
_entity_poly.pdbx_strand_id
1 'polypeptide(L)'
;MCISYVTSCQFNEENTRESSFDVGHGFCSTSKHNDTGMIFIPSLIGLSHKYNECSFPEKIKNAFKILLKSVAKQDDLRRKKGF
;
A
#
# COMPACT_ATOMS: atom_id res chain seq x y z
N MET A 1 4.89 -0.37 10.79
CA MET A 1 3.74 -0.90 10.01
C MET A 1 4.22 -1.97 9.02
N CYS A 2 3.46 -3.04 8.78
CA CYS A 2 3.85 -4.13 7.86
C CYS A 2 4.13 -3.66 6.43
N ILE A 3 3.42 -2.64 5.95
CA ILE A 3 3.63 -2.05 4.62
C ILE A 3 5.02 -1.42 4.56
N SER A 4 5.34 -0.46 5.44
CA SER A 4 6.65 0.23 5.43
C SER A 4 7.83 -0.75 5.49
N TYR A 5 7.75 -1.77 6.35
CA TYR A 5 8.78 -2.81 6.46
C TYR A 5 8.94 -3.64 5.17
N VAL A 6 7.83 -4.11 4.61
CA VAL A 6 7.86 -4.95 3.39
C VAL A 6 8.35 -4.15 2.18
N THR A 7 8.02 -2.85 2.13
CA THR A 7 8.48 -1.94 1.08
C THR A 7 9.99 -1.70 1.21
N SER A 8 10.51 -1.41 2.40
CA SER A 8 11.95 -1.18 2.60
C SER A 8 12.81 -2.41 2.34
N CYS A 9 12.26 -3.63 2.46
CA CYS A 9 12.96 -4.86 2.09
C CYS A 9 13.02 -5.12 0.58
N GLN A 10 12.25 -4.39 -0.25
CA GLN A 10 12.12 -4.65 -1.68
C GLN A 10 12.57 -3.48 -2.56
N PHE A 11 12.57 -2.27 -2.02
CA PHE A 11 12.86 -1.05 -2.75
C PHE A 11 13.77 -0.18 -1.89
N ASN A 12 14.72 0.47 -2.54
CA ASN A 12 15.55 1.50 -1.92
C ASN A 12 14.70 2.72 -1.57
N GLU A 13 15.18 3.55 -0.63
CA GLU A 13 14.48 4.76 -0.19
C GLU A 13 14.14 5.71 -1.35
N GLU A 14 14.98 5.80 -2.38
CA GLU A 14 14.74 6.61 -3.58
C GLU A 14 13.48 6.21 -4.38
N ASN A 15 13.04 4.95 -4.25
CA ASN A 15 11.89 4.39 -4.97
C ASN A 15 10.62 4.34 -4.10
N THR A 16 10.69 4.88 -2.89
CA THR A 16 9.62 4.81 -1.90
C THR A 16 9.42 6.17 -1.26
N ARG A 17 8.19 6.53 -0.98
CA ARG A 17 7.91 7.80 -0.31
C ARG A 17 6.67 7.64 0.57
N GLU A 18 6.74 8.18 1.78
CA GLU A 18 5.55 8.39 2.58
C GLU A 18 4.70 9.51 1.97
N SER A 19 3.42 9.24 1.78
CA SER A 19 2.48 10.18 1.20
C SER A 19 1.32 10.40 2.14
N SER A 20 0.93 11.66 2.31
CA SER A 20 -0.43 12.01 2.72
C SER A 20 -1.37 11.82 1.52
N PHE A 21 -2.66 11.70 1.81
CA PHE A 21 -3.70 11.63 0.80
C PHE A 21 -4.76 12.68 1.14
N ASP A 22 -5.25 13.37 0.11
CA ASP A 22 -6.26 14.43 0.27
C ASP A 22 -7.66 13.94 -0.13
N VAL A 23 -7.78 12.69 -0.59
CA VAL A 23 -9.02 12.10 -1.10
C VAL A 23 -9.57 11.07 -0.11
N GLY A 24 -10.87 11.12 0.12
CA GLY A 24 -11.57 10.14 0.95
C GLY A 24 -11.60 8.77 0.29
N HIS A 25 -11.23 7.74 1.05
CA HIS A 25 -11.41 6.34 0.67
C HIS A 25 -12.02 5.57 1.85
N GLY A 26 -12.52 4.35 1.60
CA GLY A 26 -13.19 3.54 2.63
C GLY A 26 -12.36 3.31 3.90
N PHE A 27 -11.03 3.36 3.80
CA PHE A 27 -10.16 3.19 4.96
C PHE A 27 -10.23 4.36 5.97
N CYS A 28 -10.66 5.56 5.57
CA CYS A 28 -10.81 6.70 6.49
C CYS A 28 -11.77 6.38 7.65
N SER A 29 -12.73 5.48 7.40
CA SER A 29 -13.66 5.00 8.42
C SER A 29 -13.07 3.84 9.22
N THR A 30 -12.38 2.90 8.57
CA THR A 30 -11.84 1.71 9.23
C THR A 30 -10.61 2.00 10.10
N SER A 31 -9.81 3.03 9.74
CA SER A 31 -8.62 3.44 10.48
C SER A 31 -8.90 3.93 11.90
N LYS A 32 -10.15 4.33 12.19
CA LYS A 32 -10.59 4.72 13.54
C LYS A 32 -10.65 3.55 14.52
N HIS A 33 -10.75 2.33 14.00
CA HIS A 33 -10.99 1.13 14.81
C HIS A 33 -9.95 0.02 14.59
N ASN A 34 -9.19 0.07 13.49
CA ASN A 34 -8.23 -0.95 13.12
C ASN A 34 -6.93 -0.31 12.59
N ASP A 35 -5.80 -0.98 12.84
CA ASP A 35 -4.52 -0.66 12.21
C ASP A 35 -4.65 -0.82 10.68
N THR A 36 -4.81 0.30 9.99
CA THR A 36 -5.08 0.34 8.55
C THR A 36 -3.99 1.11 7.82
N GLY A 37 -3.61 0.64 6.64
CA GLY A 37 -2.64 1.33 5.77
C GLY A 37 -2.93 1.15 4.30
N MET A 38 -2.25 1.95 3.49
CA MET A 38 -2.39 1.95 2.04
C MET A 38 -1.05 1.83 1.34
N ILE A 39 -1.12 1.37 0.08
CA ILE A 39 -0.02 1.38 -0.87
C ILE A 39 -0.49 2.23 -2.05
N PHE A 40 0.19 3.33 -2.30
CA PHE A 40 -0.04 4.14 -3.50
C PHE A 40 0.90 3.68 -4.62
N ILE A 41 0.38 3.66 -5.85
CA ILE A 41 1.18 3.53 -7.06
C ILE A 41 1.00 4.74 -7.95
N PRO A 42 2.01 5.10 -8.77
CA PRO A 42 1.86 6.18 -9.72
C PRO A 42 0.74 5.90 -10.73
N SER A 43 -0.15 6.88 -10.90
CA SER A 43 -1.01 6.98 -12.09
C SER A 43 -0.29 7.78 -13.17
N LEU A 44 -0.53 7.45 -14.43
CA LEU A 44 -0.01 8.17 -15.59
C LEU A 44 -0.44 9.63 -15.48
N ILE A 45 0.55 10.52 -15.36
CA ILE A 45 0.38 11.97 -15.15
C ILE A 45 -0.57 12.36 -13.99
N GLY A 46 -0.77 11.47 -13.02
CA GLY A 46 -1.67 11.70 -11.88
C GLY A 46 -3.17 11.75 -12.24
N LEU A 47 -3.55 11.30 -13.43
CA LEU A 47 -4.96 11.29 -13.84
C LEU A 47 -5.78 10.29 -13.02
N SER A 48 -6.99 10.69 -12.66
CA SER A 48 -8.00 9.80 -12.10
C SER A 48 -9.42 10.28 -12.47
N HIS A 49 -10.41 9.38 -12.39
CA HIS A 49 -11.80 9.63 -12.80
C HIS A 49 -11.97 10.02 -14.27
N LYS A 50 -11.11 9.47 -15.14
CA LYS A 50 -11.13 9.67 -16.59
C LYS A 50 -10.93 8.35 -17.32
N TYR A 51 -11.45 8.24 -18.54
CA TYR A 51 -11.33 7.02 -19.36
C TYR A 51 -9.87 6.60 -19.59
N ASN A 52 -8.96 7.58 -19.65
CA ASN A 52 -7.53 7.37 -19.87
C ASN A 52 -6.71 7.28 -18.57
N GLU A 53 -7.35 7.11 -17.41
CA GLU A 53 -6.65 6.75 -16.17
C GLU A 53 -5.92 5.41 -16.36
N CYS A 54 -4.63 5.39 -16.01
CA CYS A 54 -3.77 4.24 -16.31
C CYS A 54 -2.58 4.19 -15.35
N SER A 55 -2.18 2.99 -14.94
CA SER A 55 -0.91 2.73 -14.28
C SER A 55 -0.11 1.72 -15.07
N PHE A 56 1.21 1.87 -15.09
CA PHE A 56 2.07 0.92 -15.81
C PHE A 56 2.01 -0.48 -15.17
N PRO A 57 2.03 -1.57 -15.97
CA PRO A 57 1.92 -2.94 -15.46
C PRO A 57 2.93 -3.29 -14.38
N GLU A 58 4.15 -2.77 -14.49
CA GLU A 58 5.20 -2.98 -13.49
C GLU A 58 4.84 -2.38 -12.12
N LYS A 59 4.24 -1.19 -12.10
CA LYS A 59 3.82 -0.53 -10.86
C LYS A 59 2.71 -1.32 -10.17
N ILE A 60 1.76 -1.84 -10.94
CA ILE A 60 0.69 -2.72 -10.45
C ILE A 60 1.30 -4.01 -9.85
N LYS A 61 2.20 -4.67 -10.59
CA LYS A 61 2.88 -5.90 -10.13
C LYS A 61 3.66 -5.67 -8.83
N ASN A 62 4.35 -4.55 -8.72
CA ASN A 62 5.14 -4.20 -7.54
C ASN A 62 4.23 -3.96 -6.32
N ALA A 63 3.15 -3.19 -6.46
CA ALA A 63 2.18 -3.00 -5.39
C ALA A 63 1.53 -4.32 -4.95
N PHE A 64 1.17 -5.18 -5.89
CA PHE A 64 0.59 -6.48 -5.55
C PHE A 64 1.55 -7.32 -4.69
N LYS A 65 2.85 -7.34 -5.03
CA LYS A 65 3.87 -8.03 -4.21
C LYS A 65 3.99 -7.44 -2.80
N ILE A 66 3.95 -6.12 -2.67
CA ILE A 66 3.98 -5.45 -1.36
C ILE A 66 2.73 -5.86 -0.57
N LEU A 67 1.54 -5.73 -1.15
CA LEU A 67 0.27 -6.09 -0.51
C LEU A 67 0.28 -7.53 0.00
N LEU A 68 0.60 -8.50 -0.87
CA LEU A 68 0.62 -9.91 -0.53
C LEU A 68 1.57 -10.21 0.64
N LYS A 69 2.79 -9.68 0.60
CA LYS A 69 3.79 -9.88 1.65
C LYS A 69 3.41 -9.17 2.94
N SER A 70 2.80 -7.99 2.88
CA SER A 70 2.34 -7.26 4.06
C SER A 70 1.20 -7.98 4.77
N VAL A 71 0.26 -8.59 4.03
CA VAL A 71 -0.80 -9.41 4.60
C VAL A 71 -0.22 -10.66 5.27
N ALA A 72 0.67 -11.39 4.60
CA ALA A 72 1.32 -12.56 5.18
C ALA A 72 2.13 -12.20 6.45
N LYS A 73 2.85 -11.07 6.42
CA LYS A 73 3.57 -10.57 7.59
C LYS A 73 2.64 -10.22 8.75
N GLN A 74 1.49 -9.61 8.46
CA GLN A 74 0.50 -9.27 9.48
C GLN A 74 -0.08 -10.54 10.11
N ASP A 75 -0.36 -11.57 9.31
CA ASP A 75 -0.81 -12.88 9.80
C ASP A 75 0.24 -13.53 10.72
N ASP A 76 1.51 -13.55 10.32
CA ASP A 76 2.60 -14.05 11.15
C ASP A 76 2.71 -13.31 12.49
N LEU A 77 2.51 -11.99 12.48
CA LEU A 77 2.52 -11.19 13.71
C LEU A 77 1.32 -11.50 14.61
N ARG A 78 0.14 -11.76 14.04
CA ARG A 78 -1.04 -12.19 14.79
C ARG A 78 -0.80 -13.55 15.44
N ARG A 79 -0.27 -14.52 14.68
CA ARG A 79 0.09 -15.84 15.19
C ARG A 79 1.09 -15.75 16.35
N LYS A 80 2.12 -14.90 16.23
CA LYS A 80 3.10 -14.69 17.31
C LYS A 80 2.52 -14.03 18.57
N LYS A 81 1.42 -13.29 18.43
CA LYS A 81 0.67 -12.69 19.54
C LYS A 81 -0.36 -13.65 20.16
N GLY A 82 -0.49 -14.87 19.64
CA GLY A 82 -1.42 -15.88 20.14
C GLY A 82 -2.86 -15.76 19.61
N PHE A 83 -3.04 -15.09 18.46
CA PHE A 83 -4.30 -15.10 17.70
C PHE A 83 -4.32 -16.21 16.64
#